data_AF-A0AB34GT32-F1
#
_entry.id   AF-A0AB34GT32-F1
#
_cell.length_a   1.000
_cell.length_b   1.000
_cell.length_c   1.000
_cell.angle_alpha   90.00
_cell.angle_beta   90.00
_cell.angle_gamma   90.00
#
_symmetry.space_group_name_H-M   'P 1'
#
loop_
_entity.id
_entity.type
_entity.pdbx_description
1 polymer ?
#
loop_
_entity_poly.entity_id
_entity_poly.type
_entity_poly.pdbx_seq_one_letter_code
_entity_poly.pdbx_strand_id
1 'polypeptide(L)'
;MGLFLLLSHSVQVFSFNLLSFIGSDDLVNEAFDFAKNLCSLQLTEEEIALFSSAVLISPDRAWLIEPRKVQKLQEKIYFALQHVIQKNHLDDETLAKVGPQTQCH
;
A
#
# COMPACT_ATOMS: atom_id res chain seq x y z
N MET A 1 11.36 12.76 -8.94
CA MET A 1 11.24 11.39 -9.47
C MET A 1 9.79 10.95 -9.70
N GLY A 2 8.76 11.74 -9.34
CA GLY A 2 7.35 11.40 -9.59
C GLY A 2 6.76 11.81 -10.96
N LEU A 3 7.57 12.31 -11.89
CA LEU A 3 7.07 12.79 -13.21
C LEU A 3 7.33 11.81 -14.36
N PHE A 4 7.98 10.67 -14.12
CA PHE A 4 8.36 9.73 -15.19
C PHE A 4 7.32 8.63 -15.49
N LEU A 5 6.28 8.48 -14.66
CA LEU A 5 5.18 7.52 -14.92
C LEU A 5 3.99 8.13 -15.69
N LEU A 6 3.97 9.45 -15.91
CA LEU A 6 2.95 10.14 -16.71
C LEU A 6 3.22 10.13 -18.23
N LEU A 7 4.34 9.54 -18.67
CA LEU A 7 4.72 9.42 -20.09
C LEU A 7 4.47 8.02 -20.67
N SER A 8 3.51 7.27 -20.12
CA SER A 8 2.90 6.15 -20.83
C SER A 8 1.46 6.54 -21.17
N HIS A 9 1.22 6.74 -22.46
CA HIS A 9 0.18 7.54 -23.12
C HIS A 9 -1.30 7.12 -22.90
N SER A 10 -1.69 6.42 -21.82
CA SER A 10 -3.10 5.95 -21.67
C SER A 10 -3.57 5.68 -20.24
N VAL A 11 -3.20 6.48 -19.23
CA VAL A 11 -3.91 6.40 -17.94
C VAL A 11 -5.27 7.09 -18.11
N GLN A 12 -6.31 6.29 -18.38
CA GLN A 12 -7.69 6.77 -18.38
C GLN A 12 -8.25 6.73 -16.96
N VAL A 13 -8.77 7.88 -16.51
CA VAL A 13 -9.52 7.98 -15.26
C VAL A 13 -10.99 7.73 -15.57
N PHE A 14 -11.58 6.73 -14.94
CA PHE A 14 -12.99 6.38 -15.10
C PHE A 14 -13.77 6.76 -13.84
N SER A 15 -14.97 7.33 -14.04
CA SER A 15 -15.89 7.60 -12.94
C SER A 15 -16.47 6.31 -12.36
N PHE A 16 -16.82 6.31 -11.08
CA PHE A 16 -17.44 5.16 -10.40
C PHE A 16 -18.63 4.58 -11.18
N ASN A 17 -19.56 5.43 -11.64
CA ASN A 17 -20.74 4.98 -12.42
C ASN A 17 -20.37 4.29 -13.73
N LEU A 18 -19.25 4.66 -14.36
CA LEU A 18 -18.79 4.02 -15.57
C LEU A 18 -18.15 2.66 -15.27
N LEU A 19 -17.40 2.57 -14.16
CA LEU A 19 -16.84 1.30 -13.68
C LEU A 19 -17.94 0.32 -13.27
N SER A 20 -18.97 0.81 -12.57
CA SER A 20 -20.11 0.00 -12.14
C SER A 20 -20.90 -0.50 -13.36
N PHE A 21 -21.09 0.36 -14.37
CA PHE A 21 -21.76 0.01 -15.63
C PHE A 21 -21.02 -1.06 -16.48
N ILE A 22 -19.68 -1.03 -16.51
CA ILE A 22 -18.89 -2.03 -17.26
C ILE A 22 -18.59 -3.30 -16.45
N GLY A 23 -18.79 -3.26 -15.14
CA GLY A 23 -18.49 -4.32 -14.18
C GLY A 23 -19.74 -4.90 -13.51
N SER A 24 -19.52 -5.60 -12.40
CA SER A 24 -20.59 -5.92 -11.45
C SER A 24 -20.62 -4.82 -10.40
N ASP A 25 -21.79 -4.23 -10.17
CA ASP A 25 -21.97 -3.15 -9.17
C ASP A 25 -21.42 -3.57 -7.80
N ASP A 26 -21.62 -4.82 -7.37
CA ASP A 26 -21.12 -5.32 -6.09
C ASP A 26 -19.59 -5.35 -6.03
N LEU A 27 -18.92 -5.90 -7.06
CA LEU A 27 -17.46 -5.95 -7.10
C LEU A 27 -16.84 -4.54 -7.12
N VAL A 28 -17.46 -3.61 -7.86
CA VAL A 28 -16.97 -2.24 -7.97
C VAL A 28 -17.15 -1.49 -6.66
N ASN A 29 -18.25 -1.73 -5.93
CA ASN A 29 -18.44 -1.22 -4.58
C ASN A 29 -17.39 -1.77 -3.60
N GLU A 30 -17.20 -3.08 -3.56
CA GLU A 30 -16.21 -3.73 -2.68
C GLU A 30 -14.78 -3.25 -2.97
N ALA A 31 -14.40 -3.14 -4.25
CA ALA A 31 -13.09 -2.63 -4.64
C ALA A 31 -12.89 -1.16 -4.23
N PHE A 32 -13.95 -0.35 -4.32
CA PHE A 32 -13.88 1.06 -3.94
C PHE A 32 -13.81 1.23 -2.42
N ASP A 33 -14.57 0.44 -1.65
CA ASP A 33 -14.49 0.46 -0.19
C ASP A 33 -13.16 -0.09 0.31
N PHE A 34 -12.60 -1.12 -0.34
CA PHE A 34 -11.22 -1.54 -0.11
C PHE A 34 -10.23 -0.40 -0.36
N ALA A 35 -10.34 0.32 -1.48
CA ALA A 35 -9.46 1.44 -1.80
C ALA A 35 -9.57 2.59 -0.77
N LYS A 36 -10.78 2.91 -0.29
CA LYS A 36 -10.98 3.88 0.80
C LYS A 36 -10.30 3.44 2.09
N ASN A 37 -10.50 2.19 2.48
CA ASN A 37 -9.89 1.60 3.68
C ASN A 37 -8.36 1.55 3.56
N LEU A 38 -7.82 1.33 2.37
CA LEU A 38 -6.37 1.38 2.14
C LEU A 38 -5.83 2.82 2.23
N CYS A 39 -6.56 3.80 1.68
CA CYS A 39 -6.19 5.22 1.77
C CYS A 39 -6.24 5.75 3.21
N SER A 40 -7.14 5.25 4.06
CA SER A 40 -7.23 5.70 5.46
C SER A 40 -6.05 5.27 6.32
N LEU A 41 -5.28 4.26 5.88
CA LEU A 41 -4.04 3.83 6.53
C LEU A 41 -2.87 4.81 6.32
N GLN A 42 -3.00 5.78 5.39
CA GLN A 42 -2.00 6.81 5.10
C GLN A 42 -0.59 6.26 4.87
N LEU A 43 -0.50 5.12 4.17
CA LEU A 43 0.77 4.46 3.88
C LEU A 43 1.68 5.34 3.02
N THR A 44 2.95 5.35 3.36
CA THR A 44 4.03 5.95 2.58
C THR A 44 4.27 5.18 1.27
N GLU A 45 4.97 5.79 0.32
CA GLU A 45 5.32 5.16 -0.97
C GLU A 45 6.10 3.83 -0.76
N GLU A 46 6.99 3.80 0.25
CA GLU A 46 7.76 2.60 0.60
C GLU A 46 6.87 1.48 1.16
N GLU A 47 5.91 1.81 2.02
CA GLU A 47 4.95 0.83 2.57
C GLU A 47 4.01 0.30 1.50
N ILE A 48 3.54 1.15 0.59
CA ILE A 48 2.71 0.73 -0.56
C ILE A 48 3.49 -0.22 -1.47
N ALA A 49 4.78 0.04 -1.72
CA ALA A 49 5.63 -0.83 -2.53
C ALA A 49 5.82 -2.21 -1.88
N LEU A 50 6.08 -2.25 -0.57
CA LEU A 50 6.23 -3.51 0.18
C LEU A 50 4.90 -4.27 0.29
N PHE A 51 3.79 -3.59 0.57
CA PHE A 51 2.46 -4.18 0.60
C PHE A 51 2.07 -4.78 -0.76
N SER A 52 2.26 -4.02 -1.84
CA SER A 52 1.99 -4.50 -3.21
C SER A 52 2.85 -5.72 -3.56
N SER A 53 4.12 -5.73 -3.15
CA SER A 53 5.02 -6.87 -3.34
C SER A 53 4.53 -8.12 -2.60
N ALA A 54 4.02 -7.96 -1.37
CA ALA A 54 3.47 -9.05 -0.57
C ALA A 54 2.20 -9.64 -1.19
N VAL A 55 1.34 -8.80 -1.80
CA VAL A 55 0.13 -9.25 -2.52
C VAL A 55 0.50 -10.01 -3.80
N LEU A 56 1.49 -9.54 -4.55
CA LEU A 56 1.95 -10.19 -5.79
C LEU A 56 2.61 -11.55 -5.53
N ILE A 57 3.36 -11.66 -4.44
CA ILE A 57 4.12 -12.86 -4.08
C ILE A 57 3.24 -13.78 -3.24
N SER A 58 2.75 -14.85 -3.85
CA SER A 58 1.91 -15.85 -3.19
C SER A 58 2.53 -17.24 -3.37
N PRO A 59 2.94 -17.94 -2.30
CA PRO A 59 3.56 -19.26 -2.38
C PRO A 59 2.56 -20.37 -2.72
N ASP A 60 1.26 -20.13 -2.61
CA ASP A 60 0.18 -21.12 -2.79
C ASP A 60 -0.24 -21.35 -4.26
N ARG A 61 0.51 -20.81 -5.22
CA ARG A 61 0.22 -21.05 -6.64
C ARG A 61 0.66 -22.46 -7.03
N ALA A 62 -0.28 -23.30 -7.45
CA ALA A 62 -0.05 -24.71 -7.81
C ALA A 62 1.04 -24.95 -8.89
N TRP A 63 1.43 -23.91 -9.64
CA TRP A 63 2.37 -23.97 -10.76
C TRP A 63 3.79 -23.51 -10.40
N LEU A 64 4.08 -23.35 -9.10
CA LEU A 64 5.38 -22.92 -8.61
C LEU A 64 6.40 -24.06 -8.66
N ILE A 65 7.51 -23.83 -9.36
CA ILE A 65 8.65 -24.75 -9.42
C ILE A 65 9.35 -24.83 -8.05
N GLU A 66 9.45 -23.70 -7.34
CA GLU A 66 10.16 -23.59 -6.06
C GLU A 66 9.35 -22.82 -4.99
N PRO A 67 8.21 -23.38 -4.52
CA PRO A 67 7.32 -22.69 -3.58
C PRO A 67 8.02 -22.28 -2.28
N ARG A 68 9.01 -23.08 -1.82
CA ARG A 68 9.82 -22.76 -0.63
C ARG A 68 10.67 -21.48 -0.78
N LYS A 69 11.18 -21.19 -1.98
CA LYS A 69 11.94 -19.93 -2.21
C LYS A 69 10.99 -18.73 -2.20
N VAL A 70 9.81 -18.89 -2.80
CA VAL A 70 8.77 -17.87 -2.82
C VAL A 70 8.25 -17.58 -1.41
N GLN A 71 8.04 -18.63 -0.60
CA GLN A 71 7.67 -18.48 0.81
C GLN A 71 8.72 -17.68 1.60
N LYS A 72 10.01 -18.06 1.49
CA LYS A 72 11.09 -17.31 2.16
C LYS A 72 11.19 -15.85 1.69
N LEU A 73 10.91 -15.59 0.42
CA LEU A 73 10.87 -14.22 -0.10
C LEU A 73 9.70 -13.44 0.49
N GLN A 74 8.52 -14.06 0.57
CA GLN A 74 7.34 -13.47 1.17
C GLN A 74 7.57 -13.13 2.65
N GLU A 75 8.16 -14.05 3.42
CA GLU A 75 8.53 -13.82 4.83
C GLU A 75 9.45 -12.60 5.00
N LYS A 76 10.45 -12.45 4.13
CA LYS A 76 11.35 -11.28 4.15
C LYS A 76 10.60 -9.97 3.85
N ILE A 77 9.65 -9.99 2.92
CA ILE A 77 8.85 -8.82 2.58
C ILE A 77 7.94 -8.44 3.73
N TYR A 78 7.27 -9.42 4.37
CA TYR A 78 6.47 -9.15 5.57
C TYR A 78 7.31 -8.58 6.71
N PHE A 79 8.50 -9.12 6.95
CA PHE A 79 9.41 -8.59 7.96
C PHE A 79 9.84 -7.16 7.66
N ALA A 80 10.20 -6.87 6.40
CA ALA A 80 10.56 -5.52 5.98
C ALA A 80 9.38 -4.54 6.14
N LEU A 81 8.17 -4.95 5.75
CA LEU A 81 6.96 -4.14 5.90
C LEU A 81 6.67 -3.80 7.37
N GLN A 82 6.73 -4.79 8.26
CA GLN A 82 6.57 -4.57 9.70
C GLN A 82 7.61 -3.58 10.23
N HIS A 83 8.86 -3.71 9.80
CA HIS A 83 9.93 -2.83 10.23
C HIS A 83 9.73 -1.38 9.77
N VAL A 84 9.33 -1.17 8.51
CA VAL A 84 9.09 0.17 7.95
C VAL A 84 7.90 0.85 8.64
N ILE A 85 6.79 0.12 8.81
CA ILE A 85 5.61 0.61 9.55
C ILE A 85 6.01 1.03 10.97
N GLN A 86 6.70 0.15 11.71
CA GLN A 86 7.12 0.46 13.08
C GLN A 86 8.01 1.70 13.13
N LYS A 87 8.99 1.81 12.23
CA LYS A 87 9.88 2.97 12.18
C LYS A 87 9.11 4.26 11.92
N ASN A 88 8.28 4.28 10.87
CA ASN A 88 7.56 5.49 10.46
C ASN A 88 6.55 5.96 11.51
N HIS A 89 5.80 5.04 12.13
CA HIS A 89 4.78 5.40 13.13
C HIS A 89 5.36 5.69 14.54
N LEU A 90 6.54 5.18 14.87
CA LEU A 90 7.25 5.57 16.10
C LEU A 90 7.91 6.96 15.97
N ASP A 91 8.42 7.29 14.79
CA ASP A 91 9.00 8.61 14.51
C ASP A 91 7.92 9.72 14.54
N ASP A 92 6.69 9.42 14.09
CA ASP A 92 5.56 10.36 14.13
C ASP A 92 5.05 10.62 15.57
N GLU A 93 5.00 9.60 16.42
CA GLU A 93 4.58 9.73 17.82
C GLU A 93 5.65 10.41 18.72
N THR A 94 6.93 10.29 18.35
CA THR A 94 8.03 10.97 19.07
C THR A 94 8.19 12.43 18.66
N LEU A 95 7.93 12.79 17.40
CA LEU A 95 7.88 14.18 16.94
C LEU A 95 6.70 14.96 17.55
N ALA A 96 5.56 14.31 17.79
CA ALA A 96 4.41 14.92 18.47
C ALA A 96 4.69 15.33 19.95
N LYS A 97 5.75 14.79 20.57
CA LYS A 97 6.13 15.10 21.97
C LYS A 97 7.20 16.21 22.08
N VAL A 98 7.75 16.70 20.96
CA VAL A 98 8.74 17.80 20.93
C VAL A 98 8.08 19.07 20.37
N GLY A 99 6.96 19.49 20.96
CA GLY A 99 6.42 20.84 20.78
C GLY A 99 7.09 21.80 21.77
N PRO A 100 7.59 22.98 21.35
CA PRO A 100 8.39 23.84 22.21
C PRO A 100 7.57 24.36 23.40
N GLN A 101 8.00 24.01 24.62
CA GLN A 101 7.68 24.76 25.82
C GLN A 101 8.39 26.12 25.74
N THR A 102 7.80 27.10 25.04
CA THR A 102 8.10 28.51 25.27
C THR A 102 7.06 29.05 26.24
N GLN A 103 7.42 28.92 27.51
CA GLN A 103 6.86 29.61 28.65
C GLN A 103 7.18 31.11 28.48
N CYS A 104 6.19 31.93 28.14
CA CYS A 104 6.30 33.38 28.27
C CYS A 104 5.61 33.78 29.59
N HIS A 105 6.43 34.24 30.52
CA HIS A 105 6.03 34.88 31.78
C HIS A 105 5.67 36.35 31.50
#